data_AF-A0A2T0VUQ4-F1
#
_entry.id   AF-A0A2T0VUQ4-F1
#
_cell.length_a   1.000
_cell.length_b   1.000
_cell.length_c   1.000
_cell.angle_alpha   90.00
_cell.angle_beta   90.00
_cell.angle_gamma   90.00
#
_symmetry.space_group_name_H-M   'P 1'
#
loop_
_entity.id
_entity.type
_entity.pdbx_description
1 polymer ?
#
loop_
_entity_poly.entity_id
_entity_poly.type
_entity_poly.pdbx_seq_one_letter_code
_entity_poly.pdbx_strand_id
1 'polypeptide(L)'
;MTQNEHRQSVLTKAIQYRYIIESKDKSVELEVEDRDVFRNADDEIDCPLDVVLRKNGYSLNDLMSWDAREIQFVKIIDQEIVVINRVSLNVNL
;
A
#
# COMPACT_ATOMS: atom_id res chain seq x y z
N MET A 1 -30.16 -35.67 15.28
CA MET A 1 -30.55 -34.26 15.02
C MET A 1 -29.39 -33.38 15.47
N THR A 2 -28.93 -32.50 14.57
CA THR A 2 -28.29 -31.16 14.81
C THR A 2 -27.05 -31.08 15.72
N GLN A 3 -25.92 -30.46 15.39
CA GLN A 3 -25.57 -29.50 14.33
C GLN A 3 -24.04 -29.53 14.16
N ASN A 4 -23.61 -29.43 12.90
CA ASN A 4 -22.24 -29.10 12.53
C ASN A 4 -21.97 -27.64 12.88
N GLU A 5 -20.93 -27.36 13.67
CA GLU A 5 -20.31 -26.04 13.73
C GLU A 5 -18.79 -26.22 13.54
N HIS A 6 -18.39 -26.51 12.30
CA HIS A 6 -17.06 -26.17 11.84
C HIS A 6 -16.94 -24.65 11.88
N ARG A 7 -16.45 -24.11 13.01
CA ARG A 7 -15.85 -22.79 13.06
C ARG A 7 -14.57 -22.87 12.22
N GLN A 8 -14.73 -22.70 10.91
CA GLN A 8 -13.63 -22.22 10.08
C GLN A 8 -13.25 -20.86 10.65
N SER A 9 -12.26 -20.84 11.53
CA SER A 9 -11.47 -19.65 11.78
C SER A 9 -10.88 -19.30 10.43
N VAL A 10 -11.57 -18.42 9.69
CA VAL A 10 -10.97 -17.76 8.54
C VAL A 10 -9.85 -16.96 9.18
N LEU A 11 -8.64 -17.53 9.17
CA LEU A 11 -7.41 -16.77 9.26
C LEU A 11 -7.45 -15.86 8.03
N THR A 12 -8.25 -14.80 8.09
CA THR A 12 -8.10 -13.64 7.22
C THR A 12 -6.71 -13.16 7.55
N LYS A 13 -5.72 -13.66 6.81
CA LYS A 13 -4.36 -13.16 6.84
C LYS A 13 -4.50 -11.66 6.90
N ALA A 14 -3.94 -11.02 7.93
CA ALA A 14 -4.00 -9.59 8.08
C ALA A 14 -3.15 -9.00 6.95
N ILE A 15 -3.79 -8.83 5.79
CA ILE A 15 -3.17 -8.21 4.63
C ILE A 15 -3.23 -6.72 4.92
N GLN A 16 -2.06 -6.11 5.02
CA GLN A 16 -1.92 -4.68 5.15
C GLN A 16 -1.17 -4.16 3.94
N TYR A 17 -1.59 -3.00 3.46
CA TYR A 17 -0.94 -2.36 2.34
C TYR A 17 -0.31 -1.07 2.84
N ARG A 18 0.90 -0.77 2.35
CA ARG A 18 1.62 0.46 2.71
C ARG A 18 2.37 0.99 1.50
N TYR A 19 2.45 2.31 1.42
CA TYR A 19 3.39 2.97 0.54
C TYR A 19 4.60 3.42 1.35
N ILE A 20 5.78 3.01 0.91
CA ILE A 20 7.05 3.46 1.47
C ILE A 20 7.65 4.43 0.47
N ILE A 21 7.76 5.69 0.87
CA ILE A 21 8.33 6.75 0.07
C ILE A 21 9.75 6.98 0.59
N GLU A 22 10.75 6.62 -0.20
CA GLU A 22 12.13 6.90 0.11
C GLU A 22 12.52 8.26 -0.46
N SER A 23 12.92 9.16 0.43
CA SER A 23 13.47 10.47 0.09
C SER A 23 14.96 10.50 0.42
N LYS A 24 15.66 11.57 0.01
CA LYS A 24 17.11 11.70 0.27
C LYS A 24 17.47 11.68 1.76
N ASP A 25 16.61 12.24 2.61
CA ASP A 25 16.88 12.47 4.04
C ASP A 25 16.06 11.57 4.97
N LYS A 26 14.88 11.11 4.51
CA LYS A 26 13.94 10.33 5.32
C LYS A 26 13.11 9.37 4.47
N SER A 27 12.53 8.36 5.10
CA SER A 27 11.44 7.57 4.55
C SER A 27 10.11 8.04 5.13
N VAL A 28 9.07 8.07 4.30
CA VAL A 28 7.69 8.34 4.71
C VAL A 28 6.85 7.12 4.41
N GLU A 29 6.25 6.53 5.43
CA GLU A 29 5.32 5.42 5.29
C GLU A 29 3.89 5.94 5.32
N LEU A 30 3.10 5.58 4.30
CA LEU A 30 1.68 5.87 4.22
C LEU A 30 0.89 4.58 4.38
N GLU A 31 -0.06 4.59 5.31
CA GLU A 31 -0.96 3.45 5.48
C GLU A 31 -1.99 3.45 4.36
N VAL A 32 -2.18 2.29 3.74
CA VAL A 32 -3.19 2.08 2.70
C VAL A 32 -4.31 1.26 3.30
N GLU A 33 -5.52 1.82 3.27
CA GLU A 33 -6.68 1.04 3.68
C GLU A 33 -6.99 -0.02 2.62
N ASP A 34 -7.28 -1.24 3.07
CA ASP A 34 -7.68 -2.37 2.21
C ASP A 34 -8.85 -2.01 1.27
N ARG A 35 -9.76 -1.12 1.71
CA ARG A 35 -10.89 -0.66 0.90
C ARG A 35 -10.51 0.15 -0.34
N ASP A 36 -9.33 0.78 -0.35
CA ASP A 36 -8.82 1.53 -1.51
C ASP A 36 -8.00 0.66 -2.45
N VAL A 37 -7.67 -0.56 -2.00
CA VAL A 37 -6.94 -1.52 -2.78
C VAL A 37 -7.93 -2.32 -3.61
N PHE A 38 -7.79 -2.24 -4.93
CA PHE A 38 -8.63 -2.98 -5.86
C PHE A 38 -7.76 -3.75 -6.84
N ARG A 39 -8.39 -4.69 -7.53
CA ARG A 39 -7.74 -5.32 -8.68
C ARG A 39 -7.99 -4.48 -9.91
N ASN A 40 -6.94 -4.12 -10.62
CA ASN A 40 -7.06 -3.49 -11.93
C ASN A 40 -7.47 -4.53 -13.00
N ALA A 41 -7.55 -4.10 -14.26
CA ALA A 41 -7.95 -4.94 -15.38
C ALA A 41 -6.95 -6.08 -15.71
N ASP A 42 -5.74 -6.04 -15.14
CA ASP A 42 -4.69 -7.05 -15.31
C ASP A 42 -4.67 -8.09 -14.16
N ASP A 43 -5.70 -8.10 -13.30
CA ASP A 43 -5.76 -8.89 -12.05
C ASP A 43 -4.66 -8.52 -11.03
N GLU A 44 -3.92 -7.43 -11.28
CA GLU A 44 -2.91 -6.91 -10.37
C GLU A 44 -3.56 -6.05 -9.28
N ILE A 45 -2.98 -6.15 -8.08
CA ILE A 45 -3.35 -5.29 -6.96
C ILE A 45 -2.89 -3.88 -7.30
N ASP A 46 -3.84 -2.99 -7.52
CA ASP A 46 -3.60 -1.59 -7.83
C ASP A 46 -4.27 -0.71 -6.78
N CYS A 47 -3.57 0.36 -6.42
CA CYS A 47 -4.07 1.36 -5.51
C CYS A 47 -3.64 2.74 -6.01
N PRO A 48 -4.58 3.67 -6.24
CA PRO A 48 -4.24 5.00 -6.69
C PRO A 48 -3.56 5.74 -5.54
N LEU A 49 -2.27 6.00 -5.71
CA LEU A 49 -1.45 6.74 -4.76
C LEU A 49 -2.09 8.09 -4.36
N ASP A 50 -2.80 8.76 -5.28
CA ASP A 50 -3.54 10.00 -4.99
C ASP A 50 -4.59 9.82 -3.88
N VAL A 51 -5.31 8.70 -3.86
CA VAL A 51 -6.31 8.40 -2.83
C VAL A 51 -5.64 8.16 -1.49
N VAL A 52 -4.56 7.38 -1.46
CA VAL A 52 -3.80 7.10 -0.24
C VAL A 52 -3.25 8.38 0.37
N LEU A 53 -2.61 9.21 -0.45
CA LEU A 53 -2.07 10.49 -0.03
C LEU A 53 -3.16 11.34 0.61
N ARG A 54 -4.29 11.55 -0.09
CA ARG A 54 -5.40 12.36 0.42
C ARG A 54 -5.94 11.84 1.74
N LYS A 55 -6.05 10.51 1.90
CA LYS A 55 -6.50 9.90 3.15
C LYS A 55 -5.53 10.10 4.30
N ASN A 56 -4.24 10.10 4.02
CA ASN A 56 -3.20 10.41 4.99
C ASN A 56 -2.98 11.93 5.17
N GLY A 57 -3.79 12.78 4.52
CA GLY A 57 -3.68 14.23 4.61
C GLY A 57 -2.56 14.85 3.77
N TYR A 58 -1.99 14.09 2.84
CA TYR A 58 -0.92 14.51 1.95
C TYR A 58 -1.41 14.66 0.51
N SER A 59 -0.61 15.32 -0.32
CA SER A 59 -0.84 15.44 -1.77
C SER A 59 0.39 15.02 -2.56
N LEU A 60 0.24 14.82 -3.87
CA LEU A 60 1.39 14.58 -4.77
C LEU A 60 2.42 15.71 -4.70
N ASN A 61 1.98 16.94 -4.38
CA ASN A 61 2.88 18.07 -4.16
C ASN A 61 3.76 17.92 -2.89
N ASP A 62 3.27 17.24 -1.86
CA ASP A 62 4.08 16.93 -0.67
C ASP A 62 5.19 15.94 -1.01
N LEU A 63 4.89 14.93 -1.84
CA LEU A 63 5.92 14.01 -2.36
C LEU A 63 7.02 14.75 -3.11
N MET A 64 6.66 15.71 -3.96
CA MET A 64 7.64 16.57 -4.64
C MET A 64 8.42 17.41 -3.62
N SER A 65 7.74 17.95 -2.61
CA SER A 65 8.37 18.74 -1.53
C SER A 65 9.28 17.91 -0.64
N TRP A 66 9.06 16.60 -0.56
CA TRP A 66 9.91 15.67 0.20
C TRP A 66 11.12 15.20 -0.59
N ASP A 67 11.27 15.60 -1.86
CA ASP A 67 12.28 15.02 -2.76
C ASP A 67 12.18 13.48 -2.74
N ALA A 68 10.96 12.97 -2.84
CA ALA A 68 10.69 11.55 -2.96
C ALA A 68 11.42 11.01 -4.19
N ARG A 69 12.41 10.14 -3.97
CA ARG A 69 13.18 9.47 -5.04
C ARG A 69 12.48 8.23 -5.51
N GLU A 70 11.80 7.56 -4.59
CA GLU A 70 11.22 6.27 -4.85
C GLU A 70 9.98 6.04 -4.00
N ILE A 71 9.00 5.38 -4.59
CA ILE A 71 7.77 4.97 -3.94
C ILE A 71 7.61 3.48 -4.15
N GLN A 72 7.57 2.74 -3.06
CA GLN A 72 7.36 1.30 -3.06
C GLN A 72 5.97 1.02 -2.49
N PHE A 73 5.13 0.40 -3.30
CA PHE A 73 3.89 -0.18 -2.83
C PHE A 73 4.16 -1.58 -2.31
N VAL A 74 4.00 -1.76 -1.01
CA VAL A 74 4.24 -3.05 -0.35
C VAL A 74 2.96 -3.59 0.25
N LYS A 75 2.86 -4.91 0.21
CA LYS A 75 1.83 -5.71 0.83
C LYS A 75 2.46 -6.53 1.94
N ILE A 76 1.97 -6.35 3.14
CA ILE A 76 2.40 -7.07 4.33
C ILE A 76 1.40 -8.21 4.56
N ILE A 77 1.87 -9.45 4.53
CA ILE A 77 1.06 -10.65 4.76
C ILE A 77 1.75 -11.48 5.83
N ASP A 78 1.12 -11.68 6.98
CA ASP A 78 1.68 -12.56 8.03
C ASP A 78 3.12 -12.17 8.43
N GLN A 79 3.40 -10.86 8.51
CA GLN A 79 4.73 -10.26 8.73
C GLN A 79 5.73 -10.35 7.57
N GLU A 80 5.38 -10.97 6.45
CA GLU A 80 6.18 -10.93 5.23
C GLU A 80 5.85 -9.67 4.42
N ILE A 81 6.88 -8.95 3.98
CA ILE A 81 6.74 -7.75 3.14
C ILE A 81 6.96 -8.18 1.69
N VAL A 82 5.93 -7.98 0.87
CA VAL A 82 5.93 -8.26 -0.57
C VAL A 82 5.83 -6.93 -1.31
N VAL A 83 6.85 -6.59 -2.10
CA VAL A 83 6.78 -5.40 -2.96
C VAL A 83 5.87 -5.72 -4.14
N ILE A 84 4.74 -5.00 -4.24
CA ILE A 84 3.76 -5.14 -5.31
C ILE A 84 4.15 -4.26 -6.49
N ASN A 85 4.48 -3.00 -6.23
CA ASN A 85 4.87 -2.05 -7.25
C ASN A 85 5.99 -1.15 -6.76
N ARG A 86 6.83 -0.66 -7.67
CA ARG A 86 7.93 0.26 -7.37
C ARG A 86 7.94 1.35 -8.43
N VAL A 87 7.73 2.58 -8.00
CA VAL A 87 7.74 3.77 -8.84
C VAL A 87 8.93 4.62 -8.45
N SER A 88 9.92 4.68 -9.32
CA SER A 88 11.04 5.61 -9.15
C SER A 88 10.62 6.99 -9.65
N LEU A 89 10.48 7.95 -8.73
CA LEU A 89 10.36 9.35 -9.09
C LEU A 89 11.76 9.87 -9.39
N ASN A 90 12.24 9.55 -10.57
CA ASN A 90 13.43 10.20 -11.11
C ASN A 90 13.00 11.59 -11.60
N VAL A 91 12.65 12.48 -10.67
CA VAL A 91 12.42 13.90 -10.93
C VAL A 91 13.75 14.53 -11.34
N ASN A 92 14.12 14.33 -12.61
CA ASN A 92 15.03 15.24 -13.30
C ASN A 92 14.25 16.53 -13.53
N LEU A 93 14.31 17.43 -12.55
CA LEU A 93 13.95 18.84 -12.71
C LEU A 93 15.13 19.58 -13.36
#